data_AF-A0A7X8R7X9-F1
#
_entry.id   AF-A0A7X8R7X9-F1
#
_cell.length_a   1.000
_cell.length_b   1.000
_cell.length_c   1.000
_cell.angle_alpha   90.00
_cell.angle_beta   90.00
_cell.angle_gamma   90.00
#
_symmetry.space_group_name_H-M   'P 1'
#
loop_
_entity.id
_entity.type
_entity.pdbx_description
1 polymer ?
#
loop_
_entity_poly.entity_id
_entity_poly.type
_entity_poly.pdbx_seq_one_letter_code
_entity_poly.pdbx_strand_id
1 'polypeptide(L)'
;MKRIASLVLSAALLFSVSTSVFASKGPAPKEIYNKPIGEVIHPKYVESLIEKKEVEKVKAAVEAEIADLEENRKAIHEEIKELRKVKPVDEEAVAALKEEEKALHDEIKAKRDEMHKLVERVKMVVKYGEEAADQMEAAEAEFKAAEAEIKGEIEAIKAEIAALKAAEEVDEEAIATLKEEEKALHDEIKVKRDELHKLIERIKKVAKYGEEAVAQMEAAEAEFKAAEAEIKGEIEAIKAEIAALKAAEEVDEEAIAALKEQEKVLHDELKVKRDALHKLVKRIKLVAEYGEETANQIEAAEAEFKASEAEIKGEIEAIKAEIAALKAAEEVDEEAIAALKEEEKALRDQLKAKRDALKNQIDRIKLIAEYGISVVMQIEEQQELFAEKIIALEEEKEAVKAELKELREAKPVDKEAVDELMKQEKSLNDQIKVEKETLETIIDDILYTAITAE
;
A
#
# COMPACT_ATOMS: atom_id res chain seq x y z
N MET A 1 -23.85 7.55 37.94
CA MET A 1 -23.41 6.23 38.45
C MET A 1 -24.21 5.11 37.77
N LYS A 2 -23.63 4.51 36.74
CA LYS A 2 -23.58 3.06 36.46
C LYS A 2 -22.77 2.91 35.16
N ARG A 3 -21.58 2.32 35.31
CA ARG A 3 -20.58 2.07 34.28
C ARG A 3 -20.99 0.80 33.52
N ILE A 4 -20.85 0.80 32.19
CA ILE A 4 -20.76 -0.39 31.34
C ILE A 4 -19.50 -0.12 30.49
N ALA A 5 -18.30 -0.36 31.02
CA ALA A 5 -17.51 -1.59 30.79
C ALA A 5 -17.30 -1.82 29.28
N SER A 6 -16.49 -1.01 28.59
CA SER A 6 -15.10 -1.35 28.21
C SER A 6 -14.81 -2.86 28.22
N LEU A 7 -15.07 -3.53 27.10
CA LEU A 7 -14.62 -4.89 26.83
C LEU A 7 -13.21 -4.80 26.20
N VAL A 8 -12.22 -4.63 27.07
CA VAL A 8 -10.83 -5.01 26.82
C VAL A 8 -10.78 -6.51 27.07
N LEU A 9 -10.64 -7.32 26.02
CA LEU A 9 -10.48 -8.77 26.16
C LEU A 9 -9.00 -9.12 26.07
N SER A 10 -8.30 -9.00 27.20
CA SER A 10 -7.06 -9.72 27.46
C SER A 10 -7.40 -11.20 27.66
N ALA A 11 -6.87 -12.10 26.84
CA ALA A 11 -6.96 -13.54 27.09
C ALA A 11 -5.65 -14.25 26.67
N ALA A 12 -4.87 -14.62 27.68
CA ALA A 12 -3.77 -15.57 27.58
C ALA A 12 -4.32 -17.01 27.72
N LEU A 13 -3.73 -17.95 26.94
CA LEU A 13 -3.35 -19.34 27.28
C LEU A 13 -3.72 -20.43 26.24
N LEU A 14 -2.64 -21.03 25.70
CA LEU A 14 -2.32 -22.46 25.54
C LEU A 14 -3.13 -23.37 24.58
N PHE A 15 -2.43 -23.69 23.47
CA PHE A 15 -2.29 -24.97 22.75
C PHE A 15 -3.34 -26.09 22.90
N SER A 16 -3.90 -26.48 21.75
CA SER A 16 -4.13 -27.89 21.38
C SER A 16 -4.32 -28.01 19.86
N VAL A 17 -3.41 -28.75 19.22
CA VAL A 17 -3.39 -29.06 17.77
C VAL A 17 -4.50 -30.04 17.41
N SER A 18 -5.27 -29.76 16.35
CA SER A 18 -5.90 -30.81 15.56
C SER A 18 -6.13 -30.37 14.11
N THR A 19 -5.50 -31.13 13.22
CA THR A 19 -5.48 -31.03 11.75
C THR A 19 -6.87 -31.06 11.12
N SER A 20 -7.12 -30.21 10.12
CA SER A 20 -8.13 -30.41 9.10
C SER A 20 -7.69 -29.76 7.79
N VAL A 21 -7.58 -30.61 6.78
CA VAL A 21 -7.15 -30.34 5.41
C VAL A 21 -8.24 -29.57 4.66
N PHE A 22 -7.89 -28.44 4.04
CA PHE A 22 -8.62 -27.93 2.87
C PHE A 22 -7.63 -27.48 1.80
N ALA A 23 -7.70 -28.16 0.66
CA ALA A 23 -6.94 -27.85 -0.54
C ALA A 23 -7.56 -26.62 -1.24
N SER A 24 -6.97 -25.44 -1.07
CA SER A 24 -7.23 -24.29 -1.94
C SER A 24 -6.17 -24.20 -3.03
N LYS A 25 -6.61 -24.47 -4.26
CA LYS A 25 -5.84 -24.34 -5.50
C LYS A 25 -5.81 -22.85 -5.89
N GLY A 26 -4.84 -22.11 -5.36
CA GLY A 26 -4.50 -20.73 -5.76
C GLY A 26 -3.13 -20.68 -6.46
N PRO A 27 -2.86 -19.64 -7.28
CA PRO A 27 -1.65 -19.57 -8.10
C PRO A 27 -0.41 -19.49 -7.21
N ALA A 28 0.59 -20.34 -7.48
CA ALA A 28 1.83 -20.42 -6.72
C ALA A 28 2.49 -19.04 -6.54
N PRO A 29 2.76 -18.58 -5.31
CA PRO A 29 3.54 -17.38 -5.09
C PRO A 29 5.00 -17.65 -5.46
N LYS A 30 5.63 -16.60 -5.98
CA LYS A 30 7.03 -16.53 -6.41
C LYS A 30 7.96 -16.97 -5.27
N GLU A 31 8.94 -17.80 -5.60
CA GLU A 31 9.88 -18.52 -4.72
C GLU A 31 10.46 -17.65 -3.59
N ILE A 32 10.33 -18.08 -2.33
CA ILE A 32 10.70 -17.31 -1.11
C ILE A 32 12.15 -17.55 -0.66
N TYR A 33 12.71 -18.72 -0.95
CA TYR A 33 14.02 -19.18 -0.43
C TYR A 33 15.24 -18.49 -1.08
N ASN A 34 15.11 -17.95 -2.29
CA ASN A 34 16.19 -17.27 -3.02
C ASN A 34 16.02 -15.74 -3.08
N LYS A 35 15.05 -15.19 -2.33
CA LYS A 35 14.76 -13.76 -2.36
C LYS A 35 15.57 -12.99 -1.33
N PRO A 36 15.97 -11.73 -1.65
CA PRO A 36 16.54 -10.86 -0.65
C PRO A 36 15.51 -10.62 0.48
N ILE A 37 16.00 -10.46 1.70
CA ILE A 37 15.15 -10.30 2.90
C ILE A 37 14.12 -9.16 2.76
N GLY A 38 14.47 -8.08 2.04
CA GLY A 38 13.57 -6.96 1.70
C GLY A 38 12.36 -7.33 0.85
N GLU A 39 12.44 -8.40 0.05
CA GLU A 39 11.31 -8.93 -0.70
C GLU A 39 10.43 -9.89 0.12
N VAL A 40 11.00 -10.48 1.18
CA VAL A 40 10.29 -11.37 2.08
C VAL A 40 9.49 -10.57 3.11
N ILE A 41 10.14 -9.62 3.79
CA ILE A 41 9.52 -8.77 4.80
C ILE A 41 9.08 -7.44 4.16
N HIS A 42 8.37 -7.51 3.04
CA HIS A 42 7.89 -6.29 2.40
C HIS A 42 6.72 -5.70 3.24
N PRO A 43 6.66 -4.38 3.52
CA PRO A 43 5.63 -3.79 4.39
C PRO A 43 4.19 -4.17 4.00
N LYS A 44 3.87 -4.18 2.70
CA LYS A 44 2.55 -4.62 2.20
C LYS A 44 2.23 -6.09 2.49
N TYR A 45 3.23 -6.96 2.51
CA TYR A 45 3.04 -8.37 2.84
C TYR A 45 2.69 -8.49 4.32
N VAL A 46 3.45 -7.81 5.18
CA VAL A 46 3.23 -7.74 6.62
C VAL A 46 1.85 -7.16 6.97
N GLU A 47 1.47 -6.01 6.36
CA GLU A 47 0.13 -5.42 6.48
C GLU A 47 -0.97 -6.44 6.13
N SER A 48 -0.81 -7.16 5.01
CA SER A 48 -1.79 -8.15 4.56
C SER A 48 -1.86 -9.39 5.47
N LEU A 49 -0.74 -9.78 6.09
CA LEU A 49 -0.66 -10.89 7.03
C LEU A 49 -1.45 -10.55 8.30
N ILE A 50 -1.20 -9.37 8.87
CA ILE A 50 -1.89 -8.88 10.05
C ILE A 50 -3.38 -8.70 9.74
N GLU A 51 -3.73 -8.05 8.62
CA GLU A 51 -5.11 -7.85 8.21
C GLU A 51 -5.87 -9.18 8.16
N LYS A 52 -5.31 -10.20 7.49
CA LYS A 52 -5.94 -11.53 7.42
C LYS A 52 -6.17 -12.13 8.80
N LYS A 53 -5.13 -12.18 9.64
CA LYS A 53 -5.22 -12.79 10.97
C LYS A 53 -6.23 -12.05 11.87
N GLU A 54 -6.24 -10.71 11.87
CA GLU A 54 -7.19 -9.94 12.68
C GLU A 54 -8.63 -9.99 12.13
N VAL A 55 -8.81 -9.95 10.80
CA VAL A 55 -10.14 -10.10 10.18
C VAL A 55 -10.72 -11.49 10.45
N GLU A 56 -9.89 -12.55 10.39
CA GLU A 56 -10.33 -13.92 10.71
C GLU A 56 -10.79 -14.04 12.17
N LYS A 57 -10.07 -13.44 13.12
CA LYS A 57 -10.49 -13.42 14.53
C LYS A 57 -11.84 -12.74 14.71
N VAL A 58 -12.04 -11.58 14.10
CA VAL A 58 -13.27 -10.79 14.23
C VAL A 58 -14.45 -11.52 13.57
N LYS A 59 -14.24 -12.11 12.40
CA LYS A 59 -15.26 -12.94 11.75
C LYS A 59 -15.62 -14.14 12.61
N ALA A 60 -14.64 -14.89 13.09
CA ALA A 60 -14.89 -16.07 13.91
C ALA A 60 -15.69 -15.74 15.18
N ALA A 61 -15.40 -14.60 15.82
CA ALA A 61 -16.13 -14.15 17.00
C ALA A 61 -17.60 -13.84 16.70
N VAL A 62 -17.89 -13.09 15.62
CA VAL A 62 -19.28 -12.72 15.28
C VAL A 62 -20.04 -13.88 14.62
N GLU A 63 -19.38 -14.72 13.83
CA GLU A 63 -19.98 -15.92 13.24
C GLU A 63 -20.43 -16.92 14.31
N ALA A 64 -19.71 -17.02 15.44
CA ALA A 64 -20.15 -17.80 16.59
C ALA A 64 -21.47 -17.28 17.17
N GLU A 65 -21.62 -15.95 17.34
CA GLU A 65 -22.89 -15.36 17.82
C GLU A 65 -24.03 -15.56 16.81
N ILE A 66 -23.75 -15.46 15.50
CA ILE A 66 -24.74 -15.69 14.45
C ILE A 66 -25.19 -17.15 14.41
N ALA A 67 -24.30 -18.10 14.67
CA ALA A 67 -24.63 -19.53 14.65
C ALA A 67 -25.73 -19.89 15.65
N ASP A 68 -25.67 -19.34 16.87
CA ASP A 68 -26.69 -19.54 17.91
C ASP A 68 -28.06 -18.97 17.47
N LEU A 69 -28.07 -17.77 16.89
CA LEU A 69 -29.29 -17.14 16.35
C LEU A 69 -29.88 -17.93 15.17
N GLU A 70 -29.03 -18.47 14.30
CA GLU A 70 -29.46 -19.29 13.17
C GLU A 70 -30.05 -20.63 13.62
N GLU A 71 -29.51 -21.23 14.69
CA GLU A 71 -30.08 -22.43 15.29
C GLU A 71 -31.47 -22.17 15.87
N ASN A 72 -31.63 -21.10 16.65
CA ASN A 72 -32.93 -20.68 17.20
C ASN A 72 -33.96 -20.42 16.10
N ARG A 73 -33.56 -19.71 15.04
CA ARG A 73 -34.44 -19.44 13.89
C ARG A 73 -34.87 -20.74 13.18
N LYS A 74 -33.98 -21.72 13.03
CA LYS A 74 -34.31 -23.04 12.46
C LYS A 74 -35.30 -23.81 13.34
N ALA A 75 -35.13 -23.76 14.66
CA ALA A 75 -36.04 -24.41 15.59
C ALA A 75 -37.47 -23.85 15.47
N ILE A 76 -37.62 -22.53 15.48
CA ILE A 76 -38.92 -21.85 15.28
C ILE A 76 -39.53 -22.21 13.92
N HIS A 77 -38.72 -22.26 12.87
CA HIS A 77 -39.20 -22.65 11.53
C HIS A 77 -39.79 -24.06 11.51
N GLU A 78 -39.13 -25.03 12.15
CA GLU A 78 -39.65 -26.39 12.26
C GLU A 78 -40.90 -26.45 13.15
N GLU A 79 -40.97 -25.68 14.24
CA GLU A 79 -42.18 -25.59 15.08
C GLU A 79 -43.39 -25.06 14.29
N ILE A 80 -43.21 -23.98 13.51
CA ILE A 80 -44.24 -23.47 12.60
C ILE A 80 -44.72 -24.57 11.64
N LYS A 81 -43.79 -25.35 11.09
CA LYS A 81 -44.08 -26.43 10.14
C LYS A 81 -44.79 -27.61 10.81
N GLU A 82 -44.51 -27.89 12.08
CA GLU A 82 -45.22 -28.90 12.88
C GLU A 82 -46.64 -28.44 13.22
N LEU A 83 -46.81 -27.20 13.69
CA LEU A 83 -48.13 -26.63 14.00
C LEU A 83 -49.07 -26.65 12.78
N ARG A 84 -48.53 -26.39 11.58
CA ARG A 84 -49.29 -26.47 10.32
C ARG A 84 -49.76 -27.88 9.95
N LYS A 85 -49.16 -28.93 10.51
CA LYS A 85 -49.57 -30.33 10.26
C LYS A 85 -50.77 -30.73 11.14
N VAL A 86 -50.99 -30.05 12.26
CA VAL A 86 -52.10 -30.31 13.19
C VAL A 86 -53.39 -29.67 12.65
N LYS A 87 -54.53 -30.38 12.72
CA LYS A 87 -55.85 -29.86 12.27
C LYS A 87 -56.86 -29.84 13.42
N PRO A 88 -57.56 -28.71 13.66
CA PRO A 88 -57.42 -27.42 12.96
C PRO A 88 -56.06 -26.75 13.27
N VAL A 89 -55.55 -25.95 12.32
CA VAL A 89 -54.31 -25.20 12.50
C VAL A 89 -54.57 -24.05 13.47
N ASP A 90 -53.67 -23.84 14.43
CA ASP A 90 -53.65 -22.66 15.28
C ASP A 90 -52.96 -21.51 14.54
N GLU A 91 -53.75 -20.72 13.81
CA GLU A 91 -53.25 -19.58 13.03
C GLU A 91 -52.66 -18.47 13.91
N GLU A 92 -53.11 -18.34 15.17
CA GLU A 92 -52.60 -17.34 16.10
C GLU A 92 -51.19 -17.71 16.57
N ALA A 93 -50.97 -18.97 16.96
CA ALA A 93 -49.64 -19.48 17.30
C ALA A 93 -48.67 -19.42 16.10
N VAL A 94 -49.13 -19.74 14.89
CA VAL A 94 -48.33 -19.64 13.66
C VAL A 94 -47.96 -18.18 13.33
N ALA A 95 -48.87 -17.23 13.54
CA ALA A 95 -48.59 -15.81 13.33
C ALA A 95 -47.57 -15.27 14.34
N ALA A 96 -47.69 -15.65 15.62
CA ALA A 96 -46.74 -15.25 16.65
C ALA A 96 -45.32 -15.74 16.35
N LEU A 97 -45.16 -17.02 16.02
CA LEU A 97 -43.85 -17.61 15.67
C LEU A 97 -43.25 -17.02 14.39
N LYS A 98 -44.07 -16.60 13.42
CA LYS A 98 -43.58 -15.91 12.21
C LYS A 98 -42.98 -14.54 12.52
N GLU A 99 -43.60 -13.79 13.43
CA GLU A 99 -43.05 -12.49 13.87
C GLU A 99 -41.72 -12.71 14.62
N GLU A 100 -41.62 -13.76 15.44
CA GLU A 100 -40.37 -14.15 16.11
C GLU A 100 -39.28 -14.59 15.11
N GLU A 101 -39.63 -15.42 14.12
CA GLU A 101 -38.72 -15.83 13.03
C GLU A 101 -38.20 -14.62 12.24
N LYS A 102 -39.07 -13.63 11.99
CA LYS A 102 -38.70 -12.38 11.31
C LYS A 102 -37.80 -11.50 12.18
N ALA A 103 -38.10 -11.35 13.47
CA ALA A 103 -37.27 -10.60 14.40
C ALA A 103 -35.84 -11.19 14.48
N LEU A 104 -35.72 -12.52 14.59
CA LEU A 104 -34.42 -13.20 14.53
C LEU A 104 -33.70 -12.99 13.19
N HIS A 105 -34.44 -12.99 12.07
CA HIS A 105 -33.84 -12.71 10.76
C HIS A 105 -33.27 -11.29 10.68
N ASP A 106 -34.01 -10.29 11.16
CA ASP A 106 -33.58 -8.89 11.20
C ASP A 106 -32.38 -8.71 12.15
N GLU A 107 -32.35 -9.42 13.27
CA GLU A 107 -31.21 -9.43 14.20
C GLU A 107 -29.95 -10.06 13.58
N ILE A 108 -30.07 -11.23 12.93
CA ILE A 108 -28.96 -11.86 12.19
C ILE A 108 -28.42 -10.90 11.12
N LYS A 109 -29.31 -10.20 10.42
CA LYS A 109 -28.90 -9.20 9.41
C LYS A 109 -28.14 -8.04 10.06
N ALA A 110 -28.64 -7.49 11.17
CA ALA A 110 -27.97 -6.43 11.89
C ALA A 110 -26.57 -6.84 12.39
N LYS A 111 -26.43 -8.07 12.89
CA LYS A 111 -25.14 -8.65 13.31
C LYS A 111 -24.16 -8.81 12.14
N ARG A 112 -24.63 -9.20 10.95
CA ARG A 112 -23.79 -9.24 9.75
C ARG A 112 -23.35 -7.85 9.30
N ASP A 113 -24.24 -6.86 9.37
CA ASP A 113 -23.89 -5.47 9.07
C ASP A 113 -22.87 -4.90 10.07
N GLU A 114 -23.00 -5.26 11.35
CA GLU A 114 -22.02 -4.94 12.40
C GLU A 114 -20.66 -5.61 12.12
N MET A 115 -20.64 -6.90 11.76
CA MET A 115 -19.43 -7.61 11.35
C MET A 115 -18.73 -6.90 10.18
N HIS A 116 -19.48 -6.47 9.15
CA HIS A 116 -18.91 -5.74 8.03
C HIS A 116 -18.27 -4.42 8.46
N LYS A 117 -18.91 -3.66 9.36
CA LYS A 117 -18.34 -2.42 9.91
C LYS A 117 -17.07 -2.68 10.72
N LEU A 118 -17.08 -3.70 11.58
CA LEU A 118 -15.92 -4.08 12.37
C LEU A 118 -14.75 -4.51 11.49
N VAL A 119 -15.01 -5.28 10.42
CA VAL A 119 -13.98 -5.68 9.45
C VAL A 119 -13.37 -4.47 8.74
N GLU A 120 -14.17 -3.50 8.31
CA GLU A 120 -13.64 -2.28 7.70
C GLU A 120 -12.84 -1.43 8.70
N ARG A 121 -13.28 -1.36 9.97
CA ARG A 121 -12.51 -0.71 11.03
C ARG A 121 -11.17 -1.40 11.27
N VAL A 122 -11.15 -2.73 11.35
CA VAL A 122 -9.91 -3.52 11.52
C VAL A 122 -8.91 -3.20 10.42
N LYS A 123 -9.35 -3.13 9.15
CA LYS A 123 -8.48 -2.75 8.03
C LYS A 123 -7.89 -1.34 8.20
N MET A 124 -8.71 -0.39 8.65
CA MET A 124 -8.26 0.98 8.92
C MET A 124 -7.23 1.03 10.06
N VAL A 125 -7.50 0.31 11.15
CA VAL A 125 -6.61 0.22 12.32
C VAL A 125 -5.28 -0.45 11.97
N VAL A 126 -5.29 -1.55 11.21
CA VAL A 126 -4.05 -2.22 10.77
C VAL A 126 -3.21 -1.29 9.91
N LYS A 127 -3.85 -0.44 9.10
CA LYS A 127 -3.14 0.42 8.15
C LYS A 127 -2.62 1.74 8.75
N TYR A 128 -3.36 2.33 9.69
CA TYR A 128 -3.08 3.67 10.20
C TYR A 128 -3.03 3.75 11.73
N GLY A 129 -3.31 2.66 12.45
CA GLY A 129 -3.41 2.64 13.91
C GLY A 129 -4.79 3.05 14.43
N GLU A 130 -5.03 2.76 15.71
CA GLU A 130 -6.32 2.98 16.38
C GLU A 130 -6.67 4.46 16.49
N GLU A 131 -5.72 5.29 16.93
CA GLU A 131 -5.93 6.73 17.09
C GLU A 131 -6.32 7.41 15.77
N ALA A 132 -5.64 7.06 14.67
CA ALA A 132 -5.94 7.62 13.36
C ALA A 132 -7.31 7.15 12.84
N ALA A 133 -7.65 5.87 13.04
CA ALA A 133 -8.95 5.35 12.67
C ALA A 133 -10.07 6.08 13.44
N ASP A 134 -9.90 6.28 14.74
CA ASP A 134 -10.87 7.00 15.58
C ASP A 134 -11.04 8.46 15.15
N GLN A 135 -9.93 9.16 14.86
CA GLN A 135 -9.99 10.55 14.36
C GLN A 135 -10.69 10.65 13.00
N MET A 136 -10.44 9.69 12.10
CA MET A 136 -11.10 9.65 10.79
C MET A 136 -12.61 9.37 10.93
N GLU A 137 -12.99 8.40 11.76
CA GLU A 137 -14.40 8.11 12.04
C GLU A 137 -15.12 9.31 12.66
N ALA A 138 -14.48 10.01 13.60
CA ALA A 138 -15.02 11.22 14.21
C ALA A 138 -15.22 12.33 13.17
N ALA A 139 -14.22 12.59 12.32
CA ALA A 139 -14.33 13.60 11.27
C ALA A 139 -15.43 13.29 10.24
N GLU A 140 -15.59 12.02 9.85
CA GLU A 140 -16.69 11.61 8.99
C GLU A 140 -18.06 11.76 9.66
N ALA A 141 -18.15 11.48 10.95
CA ALA A 141 -19.38 11.63 11.72
C ALA A 141 -19.79 13.12 11.83
N GLU A 142 -18.83 14.00 12.09
CA GLU A 142 -19.04 15.45 12.10
C GLU A 142 -19.51 15.96 10.73
N PHE A 143 -18.87 15.54 9.65
CA PHE A 143 -19.30 15.89 8.30
C PHE A 143 -20.71 15.38 7.98
N LYS A 144 -21.03 14.12 8.33
CA LYS A 144 -22.38 13.55 8.10
C LYS A 144 -23.46 14.33 8.86
N ALA A 145 -23.16 14.78 10.08
CA ALA A 145 -24.08 15.61 10.85
C ALA A 145 -24.31 16.97 10.17
N ALA A 146 -23.24 17.66 9.78
CA ALA A 146 -23.33 18.94 9.05
C ALA A 146 -24.02 18.79 7.68
N GLU A 147 -23.75 17.71 6.95
CA GLU A 147 -24.41 17.44 5.66
C GLU A 147 -25.91 17.19 5.83
N ALA A 148 -26.32 16.49 6.90
CA ALA A 148 -27.73 16.26 7.19
C ALA A 148 -28.48 17.56 7.52
N GLU A 149 -27.86 18.45 8.29
CA GLU A 149 -28.40 19.78 8.61
C GLU A 149 -28.63 20.61 7.33
N ILE A 150 -27.59 20.75 6.50
CA ILE A 150 -27.69 21.51 5.25
C ILE A 150 -28.70 20.87 4.28
N LYS A 151 -28.77 19.54 4.21
CA LYS A 151 -29.79 18.85 3.39
C LYS A 151 -31.20 19.16 3.89
N GLY A 152 -31.41 19.25 5.21
CA GLY A 152 -32.68 19.68 5.78
C GLY A 152 -33.07 21.10 5.37
N GLU A 153 -32.12 22.03 5.36
CA GLU A 153 -32.34 23.41 4.88
C GLU A 153 -32.69 23.45 3.38
N ILE A 154 -31.97 22.69 2.56
CA ILE A 154 -32.27 22.55 1.13
C ILE A 154 -33.68 22.01 0.90
N GLU A 155 -34.12 21.02 1.68
CA GLU A 155 -35.48 20.48 1.60
C GLU A 155 -36.54 21.52 2.00
N ALA A 156 -36.27 22.34 3.02
CA ALA A 156 -37.13 23.44 3.43
C ALA A 156 -37.26 24.50 2.32
N ILE A 157 -36.14 24.93 1.73
CA ILE A 157 -36.11 25.87 0.60
C ILE A 157 -36.90 25.31 -0.60
N LYS A 158 -36.74 24.02 -0.92
CA LYS A 158 -37.50 23.36 -1.99
C LYS A 158 -38.99 23.38 -1.73
N ALA A 159 -39.42 23.15 -0.49
CA ALA A 159 -40.82 23.21 -0.10
C ALA A 159 -41.36 24.64 -0.23
N GLU A 160 -40.58 25.66 0.15
CA GLU A 160 -40.95 27.07 0.01
C GLU A 160 -41.07 27.50 -1.45
N ILE A 161 -40.11 27.13 -2.30
CA ILE A 161 -40.19 27.35 -3.76
C ILE A 161 -41.44 26.67 -4.33
N ALA A 162 -41.78 25.46 -3.90
CA ALA A 162 -42.97 24.75 -4.36
C ALA A 162 -44.26 25.47 -3.94
N ALA A 163 -44.30 26.00 -2.71
CA ALA A 163 -45.43 26.79 -2.22
C ALA A 163 -45.60 28.10 -2.99
N LEU A 164 -44.51 28.84 -3.24
CA LEU A 164 -44.54 30.08 -4.03
C LEU A 164 -44.99 29.84 -5.47
N LYS A 165 -44.60 28.73 -6.09
CA LYS A 165 -45.07 28.35 -7.43
C LYS A 165 -46.55 27.95 -7.47
N ALA A 166 -47.10 27.53 -6.34
CA ALA A 166 -48.51 27.14 -6.23
C ALA A 166 -49.43 28.30 -5.81
N ALA A 167 -48.86 29.47 -5.49
CA ALA A 167 -49.61 30.67 -5.15
C ALA A 167 -50.36 31.24 -6.37
N GLU A 168 -51.43 31.99 -6.09
CA GLU A 168 -52.26 32.63 -7.12
C GLU A 168 -51.49 33.69 -7.92
N GLU A 169 -50.64 34.46 -7.24
CA GLU A 169 -49.60 35.30 -7.84
C GLU A 169 -48.22 34.69 -7.52
N VAL A 170 -47.46 34.39 -8.56
CA VAL A 170 -46.11 33.81 -8.43
C VAL A 170 -45.10 34.94 -8.26
N ASP A 171 -44.39 34.93 -7.13
CA ASP A 171 -43.26 35.83 -6.88
C ASP A 171 -41.97 35.22 -7.48
N GLU A 172 -41.67 35.58 -8.73
CA GLU A 172 -40.49 35.09 -9.44
C GLU A 172 -39.17 35.57 -8.81
N GLU A 173 -39.16 36.72 -8.14
CA GLU A 173 -37.97 37.32 -7.52
C GLU A 173 -37.62 36.58 -6.22
N ALA A 174 -38.61 36.27 -5.39
CA ALA A 174 -38.45 35.41 -4.22
C ALA A 174 -37.97 34.00 -4.62
N ILE A 175 -38.55 33.41 -5.68
CA ILE A 175 -38.10 32.11 -6.21
C ILE A 175 -36.66 32.16 -6.71
N ALA A 176 -36.25 33.24 -7.37
CA ALA A 176 -34.87 33.39 -7.85
C ALA A 176 -33.89 33.46 -6.68
N THR A 177 -34.21 34.22 -5.64
CA THR A 177 -33.41 34.37 -4.42
C THR A 177 -33.23 33.02 -3.72
N LEU A 178 -34.31 32.29 -3.49
CA LEU A 178 -34.28 30.96 -2.86
C LEU A 178 -33.47 29.93 -3.67
N LYS A 179 -33.47 30.02 -5.01
CA LYS A 179 -32.62 29.15 -5.85
C LYS A 179 -31.13 29.48 -5.74
N GLU A 180 -30.78 30.75 -5.55
CA GLU A 180 -29.39 31.15 -5.31
C GLU A 180 -28.92 30.66 -3.93
N GLU A 181 -29.79 30.75 -2.91
CA GLU A 181 -29.54 30.18 -1.58
C GLU A 181 -29.37 28.65 -1.63
N GLU A 182 -30.26 27.92 -2.32
CA GLU A 182 -30.12 26.47 -2.54
C GLU A 182 -28.76 26.12 -3.18
N LYS A 183 -28.34 26.89 -4.18
CA LYS A 183 -27.04 26.70 -4.85
C LYS A 183 -25.87 26.98 -3.90
N ALA A 184 -25.95 28.04 -3.11
CA ALA A 184 -24.91 28.39 -2.13
C ALA A 184 -24.73 27.28 -1.09
N LEU A 185 -25.81 26.69 -0.59
CA LEU A 185 -25.76 25.54 0.33
C LEU A 185 -25.14 24.30 -0.31
N HIS A 186 -25.41 24.04 -1.60
CA HIS A 186 -24.74 22.97 -2.33
C HIS A 186 -23.23 23.21 -2.48
N ASP A 187 -22.81 24.45 -2.75
CA ASP A 187 -21.41 24.83 -2.79
C ASP A 187 -20.76 24.71 -1.40
N GLU A 188 -21.47 25.03 -0.32
CA GLU A 188 -21.00 24.85 1.06
C GLU A 188 -20.73 23.38 1.40
N ILE A 189 -21.66 22.45 1.07
CA ILE A 189 -21.42 21.01 1.26
C ILE A 189 -20.14 20.58 0.53
N LYS A 190 -19.91 21.10 -0.68
CA LYS A 190 -18.71 20.78 -1.47
C LYS A 190 -17.44 21.26 -0.77
N VAL A 191 -17.42 22.51 -0.28
CA VAL A 191 -16.27 23.05 0.47
C VAL A 191 -15.98 22.21 1.72
N LYS A 192 -17.00 21.94 2.55
CA LYS A 192 -16.86 21.09 3.75
C LYS A 192 -16.34 19.69 3.43
N ARG A 193 -16.76 19.11 2.29
CA ARG A 193 -16.26 17.82 1.83
C ARG A 193 -14.79 17.87 1.41
N ASP A 194 -14.38 18.93 0.72
CA ASP A 194 -12.97 19.12 0.34
C ASP A 194 -12.08 19.33 1.58
N GLU A 195 -12.60 20.01 2.61
CA GLU A 195 -11.93 20.16 3.92
C GLU A 195 -11.80 18.82 4.65
N LEU A 196 -12.88 18.02 4.71
CA LEU A 196 -12.84 16.66 5.26
C LEU A 196 -11.75 15.83 4.58
N HIS A 197 -11.68 15.85 3.24
CA HIS A 197 -10.66 15.10 2.51
C HIS A 197 -9.24 15.54 2.87
N LYS A 198 -8.99 16.85 2.98
CA LYS A 198 -7.67 17.37 3.40
C LYS A 198 -7.32 16.93 4.81
N LEU A 199 -8.28 16.99 5.73
CA LEU A 199 -8.10 16.58 7.12
C LEU A 199 -7.80 15.08 7.22
N ILE A 200 -8.55 14.23 6.51
CA ILE A 200 -8.30 12.78 6.44
C ILE A 200 -6.91 12.49 5.87
N GLU A 201 -6.49 13.15 4.79
CA GLU A 201 -5.15 12.95 4.24
C GLU A 201 -4.04 13.39 5.20
N ARG A 202 -4.27 14.45 5.98
CA ARG A 202 -3.35 14.86 7.05
C ARG A 202 -3.28 13.80 8.15
N ILE A 203 -4.42 13.29 8.64
CA ILE A 203 -4.46 12.22 9.64
C ILE A 203 -3.66 11.00 9.16
N LYS A 204 -3.84 10.57 7.91
CA LYS A 204 -3.05 9.45 7.35
C LYS A 204 -1.55 9.72 7.31
N LYS A 205 -1.13 10.96 7.00
CA LYS A 205 0.29 11.33 7.04
C LYS A 205 0.82 11.33 8.47
N VAL A 206 0.05 11.83 9.44
CA VAL A 206 0.42 11.86 10.85
C VAL A 206 0.51 10.46 11.42
N ALA A 207 -0.43 9.58 11.09
CA ALA A 207 -0.38 8.16 11.43
C ALA A 207 0.91 7.49 10.95
N LYS A 208 1.38 7.87 9.75
CA LYS A 208 2.56 7.27 9.14
C LYS A 208 3.89 7.87 9.63
N TYR A 209 3.93 9.17 9.87
CA TYR A 209 5.18 9.91 10.09
C TYR A 209 5.26 10.61 11.47
N GLY A 210 4.16 10.65 12.21
CA GLY A 210 4.03 11.45 13.43
C GLY A 210 3.73 12.93 13.15
N GLU A 211 3.16 13.59 14.16
CA GLU A 211 2.73 15.00 14.08
C GLU A 211 3.89 15.95 13.82
N GLU A 212 5.02 15.75 14.51
CA GLU A 212 6.19 16.61 14.39
C GLU A 212 6.78 16.60 12.98
N ALA A 213 6.95 15.40 12.40
CA ALA A 213 7.50 15.26 11.06
C ALA A 213 6.56 15.87 10.01
N VAL A 214 5.25 15.67 10.15
CA VAL A 214 4.26 16.29 9.26
C VAL A 214 4.31 17.81 9.35
N ALA A 215 4.37 18.37 10.57
CA ALA A 215 4.51 19.81 10.76
C ALA A 215 5.79 20.37 10.11
N GLN A 216 6.92 19.66 10.24
CA GLN A 216 8.18 20.06 9.58
C GLN A 216 8.07 20.01 8.05
N MET A 217 7.42 18.98 7.49
CA MET A 217 7.18 18.88 6.04
C MET A 217 6.28 20.01 5.53
N GLU A 218 5.19 20.31 6.24
CA GLU A 218 4.26 21.39 5.89
C GLU A 218 4.94 22.76 5.95
N ALA A 219 5.77 23.00 6.97
CA ALA A 219 6.57 24.22 7.08
C ALA A 219 7.54 24.37 5.91
N ALA A 220 8.29 23.33 5.57
CA ALA A 220 9.24 23.35 4.46
C ALA A 220 8.55 23.57 3.10
N GLU A 221 7.39 22.93 2.88
CA GLU A 221 6.58 23.15 1.68
C GLU A 221 6.02 24.59 1.61
N ALA A 222 5.63 25.17 2.75
CA ALA A 222 5.14 26.55 2.82
C ALA A 222 6.26 27.56 2.50
N GLU A 223 7.46 27.37 3.07
CA GLU A 223 8.63 28.18 2.77
C GLU A 223 9.01 28.11 1.29
N PHE A 224 9.01 26.91 0.69
CA PHE A 224 9.27 26.75 -0.73
C PHE A 224 8.21 27.43 -1.61
N LYS A 225 6.92 27.29 -1.27
CA LYS A 225 5.83 27.96 -2.02
C LYS A 225 5.96 29.47 -1.99
N ALA A 226 6.37 30.05 -0.87
CA ALA A 226 6.63 31.48 -0.77
C ALA A 226 7.80 31.90 -1.69
N ALA A 227 8.93 31.19 -1.63
CA ALA A 227 10.08 31.46 -2.50
C ALA A 227 9.77 31.22 -3.99
N GLU A 228 8.96 30.21 -4.31
CA GLU A 228 8.52 29.93 -5.68
C GLU A 228 7.64 31.05 -6.23
N ALA A 229 6.72 31.59 -5.42
CA ALA A 229 5.88 32.71 -5.83
C ALA A 229 6.71 33.98 -6.10
N GLU A 230 7.70 34.27 -5.25
CA GLU A 230 8.62 35.39 -5.43
C GLU A 230 9.42 35.26 -6.74
N ILE A 231 10.12 34.13 -6.94
CA ILE A 231 10.91 33.89 -8.15
C ILE A 231 10.04 33.91 -9.42
N LYS A 232 8.82 33.35 -9.36
CA LYS A 232 7.88 33.40 -10.49
C LYS A 232 7.46 34.83 -10.81
N GLY A 233 7.23 35.66 -9.80
CA GLY A 233 6.93 37.08 -9.97
C GLY A 233 8.08 37.82 -10.67
N GLU A 234 9.34 37.55 -10.28
CA GLU A 234 10.52 38.12 -10.93
C GLU A 234 10.65 37.67 -12.40
N ILE A 235 10.45 36.38 -12.67
CA ILE A 235 10.46 35.85 -14.04
C ILE A 235 9.38 36.49 -14.91
N GLU A 236 8.17 36.70 -14.37
CA GLU A 236 7.09 37.39 -15.08
C GLU A 236 7.44 38.85 -15.38
N ALA A 237 8.08 39.55 -14.45
CA ALA A 237 8.57 40.91 -14.65
C ALA A 237 9.64 40.98 -15.76
N ILE A 238 10.64 40.08 -15.74
CA ILE A 238 11.66 39.97 -16.78
C ILE A 238 11.02 39.69 -18.16
N LYS A 239 10.03 38.79 -18.21
CA LYS A 239 9.30 38.50 -19.46
C LYS A 239 8.57 39.72 -20.00
N ALA A 240 7.95 40.51 -19.13
CA ALA A 240 7.30 41.75 -19.51
C ALA A 240 8.31 42.78 -20.04
N GLU A 241 9.48 42.89 -19.42
CA GLU A 241 10.56 43.79 -19.87
C GLU A 241 11.12 43.37 -21.23
N ILE A 242 11.40 42.07 -21.42
CA ILE A 242 11.80 41.53 -22.73
C ILE A 242 10.74 41.82 -23.80
N ALA A 243 9.45 41.68 -23.48
CA ALA A 243 8.37 41.99 -24.41
C ALA A 243 8.33 43.48 -24.77
N ALA A 244 8.54 44.37 -23.81
CA ALA A 244 8.61 45.81 -24.03
C ALA A 244 9.81 46.19 -24.91
N LEU A 245 11.00 45.64 -24.65
CA LEU A 245 12.21 45.89 -25.45
C LEU A 245 12.04 45.41 -26.91
N LYS A 246 11.37 44.28 -27.12
CA LYS A 246 11.06 43.79 -28.48
C LYS A 246 10.05 44.65 -29.22
N ALA A 247 9.20 45.38 -28.50
CA ALA A 247 8.19 46.26 -29.07
C ALA A 247 8.71 47.70 -29.28
N ALA A 248 9.92 48.02 -28.82
CA ALA A 248 10.55 49.31 -29.03
C ALA A 248 10.91 49.55 -30.51
N GLU A 249 11.02 50.82 -30.89
CA GLU A 249 11.37 51.22 -32.26
C GLU A 249 12.78 50.76 -32.68
N GLU A 250 13.73 50.82 -31.74
CA GLU A 250 15.05 50.19 -31.86
C GLU A 250 15.14 49.04 -30.85
N VAL A 251 15.42 47.84 -31.34
CA VAL A 251 15.53 46.64 -30.50
C VAL A 251 16.95 46.52 -29.96
N ASP A 252 17.08 46.56 -28.64
CA ASP A 252 18.34 46.28 -27.94
C ASP A 252 18.52 44.77 -27.73
N GLU A 253 19.16 44.11 -28.69
CA GLU A 253 19.42 42.66 -28.64
C GLU A 253 20.35 42.26 -27.47
N GLU A 254 21.25 43.15 -27.05
CA GLU A 254 22.21 42.89 -25.96
C GLU A 254 21.49 42.91 -24.60
N ALA A 255 20.62 43.90 -24.37
CA ALA A 255 19.78 43.95 -23.18
C ALA A 255 18.82 42.74 -23.10
N ILE A 256 18.22 42.34 -24.23
CA ILE A 256 17.37 41.15 -24.29
C ILE A 256 18.17 39.88 -23.96
N ALA A 257 19.40 39.75 -24.47
CA ALA A 257 20.26 38.60 -24.17
C ALA A 257 20.62 38.54 -22.68
N ALA A 258 20.94 39.69 -22.06
CA ALA A 258 21.24 39.78 -20.64
C ALA A 258 20.03 39.37 -19.77
N LEU A 259 18.83 39.86 -20.09
CA LEU A 259 17.59 39.49 -19.38
C LEU A 259 17.26 38.00 -19.51
N LYS A 260 17.49 37.39 -20.68
CA LYS A 260 17.31 35.94 -20.87
C LYS A 260 18.26 35.10 -20.01
N GLU A 261 19.51 35.54 -19.83
CA GLU A 261 20.43 34.83 -18.94
C GLU A 261 20.01 34.99 -17.48
N GLN A 262 19.49 36.16 -17.07
CA GLN A 262 18.89 36.34 -15.74
C GLN A 262 17.69 35.42 -15.51
N GLU A 263 16.78 35.32 -16.48
CA GLU A 263 15.64 34.38 -16.42
C GLU A 263 16.12 32.94 -16.22
N LYS A 264 17.16 32.53 -16.94
CA LYS A 264 17.75 31.19 -16.81
C LYS A 264 18.38 30.96 -15.43
N VAL A 265 19.10 31.94 -14.89
CA VAL A 265 19.67 31.88 -13.54
C VAL A 265 18.57 31.69 -12.49
N LEU A 266 17.45 32.42 -12.59
CA LEU A 266 16.30 32.26 -11.69
C LEU A 266 15.65 30.87 -11.81
N HIS A 267 15.55 30.34 -13.03
CA HIS A 267 15.07 28.97 -13.24
C HIS A 267 16.00 27.92 -12.60
N ASP A 268 17.32 28.10 -12.72
CA ASP A 268 18.30 27.22 -12.08
C ASP A 268 18.25 27.36 -10.55
N GLU A 269 18.09 28.55 -10.00
CA GLU A 269 17.90 28.78 -8.56
C GLU A 269 16.65 28.06 -8.04
N LEU A 270 15.51 28.20 -8.72
CA LEU A 270 14.27 27.51 -8.35
C LEU A 270 14.45 26.00 -8.35
N LYS A 271 15.20 25.46 -9.33
CA LYS A 271 15.53 24.03 -9.38
C LYS A 271 16.37 23.61 -8.18
N VAL A 272 17.39 24.37 -7.81
CA VAL A 272 18.22 24.08 -6.63
C VAL A 272 17.40 24.11 -5.34
N LYS A 273 16.52 25.11 -5.14
CA LYS A 273 15.62 25.18 -3.97
C LYS A 273 14.66 23.98 -3.92
N ARG A 274 14.10 23.56 -5.06
CA ARG A 274 13.22 22.38 -5.14
C ARG A 274 13.98 21.09 -4.82
N ASP A 275 15.19 20.93 -5.33
CA ASP A 275 16.03 19.76 -5.05
C ASP A 275 16.43 19.70 -3.57
N ALA A 276 16.66 20.86 -2.93
CA ALA A 276 16.90 20.97 -1.49
C ALA A 276 15.66 20.58 -0.67
N LEU A 277 14.46 21.06 -1.04
CA LEU A 277 13.20 20.67 -0.42
C LEU A 277 12.99 19.15 -0.50
N HIS A 278 13.18 18.55 -1.69
CA HIS A 278 13.03 17.10 -1.86
C HIS A 278 13.97 16.29 -0.95
N LYS A 279 15.22 16.74 -0.80
CA LYS A 279 16.17 16.09 0.12
C LYS A 279 15.75 16.23 1.57
N LEU A 280 15.34 17.43 1.99
CA LEU A 280 14.86 17.69 3.35
C LEU A 280 13.65 16.82 3.68
N VAL A 281 12.63 16.82 2.82
CA VAL A 281 11.42 16.01 3.02
C VAL A 281 11.74 14.52 3.01
N LYS A 282 12.66 14.04 2.15
CA LYS A 282 13.11 12.64 2.17
C LYS A 282 13.75 12.30 3.53
N ARG A 283 14.63 13.16 4.04
CA ARG A 283 15.28 12.97 5.34
C ARG A 283 14.27 12.95 6.48
N ILE A 284 13.36 13.92 6.54
CA ILE A 284 12.31 13.98 7.57
C ILE A 284 11.52 12.67 7.60
N LYS A 285 11.11 12.15 6.43
CA LYS A 285 10.40 10.87 6.34
C LYS A 285 11.24 9.68 6.83
N LEU A 286 12.52 9.63 6.48
CA LEU A 286 13.41 8.55 6.93
C LEU A 286 13.60 8.58 8.45
N VAL A 287 13.80 9.76 9.03
CA VAL A 287 13.95 9.94 10.48
C VAL A 287 12.67 9.58 11.21
N ALA A 288 11.51 9.98 10.66
CA ALA A 288 10.20 9.65 11.21
C ALA A 288 9.91 8.15 11.19
N GLU A 289 10.19 7.46 10.07
CA GLU A 289 9.90 6.03 9.92
C GLU A 289 10.90 5.15 10.68
N TYR A 290 12.19 5.52 10.74
CA TYR A 290 13.25 4.61 11.18
C TYR A 290 14.23 5.18 12.22
N GLY A 291 14.06 6.44 12.63
CA GLY A 291 14.95 7.13 13.56
C GLY A 291 16.19 7.76 12.91
N GLU A 292 16.85 8.64 13.67
CA GLU A 292 17.97 9.45 13.19
C GLU A 292 19.21 8.62 12.84
N GLU A 293 19.55 7.61 13.66
CA GLU A 293 20.70 6.74 13.42
C GLU A 293 20.54 5.99 12.10
N THR A 294 19.39 5.38 11.88
CA THR A 294 19.05 4.66 10.66
C THR A 294 19.07 5.56 9.44
N ALA A 295 18.48 6.75 9.53
CA ALA A 295 18.51 7.74 8.44
C ALA A 295 19.95 8.10 8.07
N ASN A 296 20.82 8.33 9.05
CA ASN A 296 22.23 8.63 8.80
C ASN A 296 22.98 7.44 8.16
N GLN A 297 22.69 6.19 8.56
CA GLN A 297 23.27 4.99 7.94
C GLN A 297 22.87 4.85 6.46
N ILE A 298 21.58 5.08 6.15
CA ILE A 298 21.06 5.04 4.78
C ILE A 298 21.72 6.13 3.92
N GLU A 299 21.78 7.36 4.42
CA GLU A 299 22.41 8.47 3.70
C GLU A 299 23.91 8.23 3.47
N ALA A 300 24.63 7.64 4.42
CA ALA A 300 26.03 7.27 4.26
C ALA A 300 26.21 6.23 3.16
N ALA A 301 25.38 5.18 3.13
CA ALA A 301 25.42 4.16 2.07
C ALA A 301 25.08 4.75 0.69
N GLU A 302 24.08 5.64 0.60
CA GLU A 302 23.75 6.36 -0.64
C GLU A 302 24.90 7.27 -1.11
N ALA A 303 25.59 7.93 -0.18
CA ALA A 303 26.73 8.79 -0.50
C ALA A 303 27.94 8.01 -1.01
N GLU A 304 28.25 6.87 -0.38
CA GLU A 304 29.30 5.95 -0.83
C GLU A 304 29.01 5.42 -2.24
N PHE A 305 27.79 4.96 -2.48
CA PHE A 305 27.37 4.52 -3.81
C PHE A 305 27.45 5.65 -4.83
N LYS A 306 27.05 6.88 -4.48
CA LYS A 306 27.11 8.02 -5.40
C LYS A 306 28.54 8.37 -5.81
N ALA A 307 29.51 8.23 -4.91
CA ALA A 307 30.93 8.41 -5.23
C ALA A 307 31.40 7.34 -6.24
N SER A 308 31.10 6.07 -5.95
CA SER A 308 31.39 4.92 -6.83
C SER A 308 30.67 5.01 -8.19
N GLU A 309 29.43 5.51 -8.22
CA GLU A 309 28.67 5.72 -9.47
C GLU A 309 29.29 6.82 -10.32
N ALA A 310 29.80 7.90 -9.71
CA ALA A 310 30.45 8.99 -10.42
C ALA A 310 31.77 8.52 -11.06
N GLU A 311 32.56 7.70 -10.35
CA GLU A 311 33.80 7.10 -10.85
C GLU A 311 33.53 6.20 -12.08
N ILE A 312 32.63 5.22 -11.95
CA ILE A 312 32.27 4.31 -13.06
C ILE A 312 31.69 5.07 -14.25
N LYS A 313 30.85 6.10 -14.01
CA LYS A 313 30.34 6.94 -15.10
C LYS A 313 31.45 7.71 -15.79
N GLY A 314 32.45 8.19 -15.06
CA GLY A 314 33.64 8.83 -15.62
C GLY A 314 34.40 7.89 -16.55
N GLU A 315 34.61 6.64 -16.12
CA GLU A 315 35.26 5.60 -16.93
C GLU A 315 34.46 5.28 -18.20
N ILE A 316 33.14 5.14 -18.08
CA ILE A 316 32.25 4.90 -19.24
C ILE A 316 32.34 6.06 -20.25
N GLU A 317 32.35 7.31 -19.80
CA GLU A 317 32.49 8.46 -20.70
C GLU A 317 33.87 8.52 -21.36
N ALA A 318 34.94 8.14 -20.65
CA ALA A 318 36.28 8.02 -21.23
C ALA A 318 36.34 6.95 -22.33
N ILE A 319 35.77 5.76 -22.08
CA ILE A 319 35.69 4.68 -23.08
C ILE A 319 34.89 5.12 -24.30
N LYS A 320 33.76 5.84 -24.12
CA LYS A 320 32.98 6.38 -25.24
C LYS A 320 33.77 7.37 -26.09
N ALA A 321 34.56 8.24 -25.44
CA ALA A 321 35.41 9.17 -26.14
C ALA A 321 36.50 8.44 -26.94
N GLU A 322 37.08 7.37 -26.39
CA GLU A 322 38.06 6.54 -27.07
C GLU A 322 37.46 5.80 -28.27
N ILE A 323 36.27 5.20 -28.11
CA ILE A 323 35.52 4.60 -29.23
C ILE A 323 35.24 5.63 -30.33
N ALA A 324 34.87 6.86 -29.96
CA ALA A 324 34.62 7.93 -30.92
C ALA A 324 35.90 8.34 -31.67
N ALA A 325 37.03 8.39 -30.99
CA ALA A 325 38.33 8.68 -31.58
C ALA A 325 38.77 7.57 -32.56
N LEU A 326 38.64 6.29 -32.17
CA LEU A 326 38.97 5.15 -33.04
C LEU A 326 38.10 5.10 -34.30
N LYS A 327 36.82 5.45 -34.20
CA LYS A 327 35.92 5.56 -35.36
C LYS A 327 36.27 6.72 -36.30
N ALA A 328 36.93 7.75 -35.79
CA ALA A 328 37.35 8.91 -36.56
C ALA A 328 38.76 8.75 -37.17
N ALA A 329 39.48 7.68 -36.84
CA ALA A 329 40.79 7.38 -37.39
C ALA A 329 40.72 7.01 -38.89
N GLU A 330 41.83 7.22 -39.60
CA GLU A 330 41.95 6.90 -41.04
C GLU A 330 41.82 5.38 -41.30
N GLU A 331 42.35 4.56 -40.39
CA GLU A 331 42.17 3.11 -40.37
C GLU A 331 41.39 2.76 -39.08
N VAL A 332 40.21 2.18 -39.25
CA VAL A 332 39.33 1.83 -38.13
C VAL A 332 39.71 0.47 -37.58
N ASP A 333 40.18 0.43 -36.33
CA ASP A 333 40.44 -0.81 -35.60
C ASP A 333 39.12 -1.35 -35.00
N GLU A 334 38.44 -2.21 -35.77
CA GLU A 334 37.18 -2.82 -35.36
C GLU A 334 37.34 -3.76 -34.14
N GLU A 335 38.51 -4.40 -33.99
CA GLU A 335 38.80 -5.30 -32.86
C GLU A 335 38.96 -4.52 -31.56
N ALA A 336 39.70 -3.40 -31.58
CA ALA A 336 39.83 -2.51 -30.43
C ALA A 336 38.48 -1.88 -30.04
N ILE A 337 37.66 -1.47 -31.01
CA ILE A 337 36.30 -0.96 -30.76
C ILE A 337 35.42 -2.05 -30.12
N ALA A 338 35.53 -3.30 -30.56
CA ALA A 338 34.76 -4.40 -29.98
C ALA A 338 35.17 -4.68 -28.53
N ALA A 339 36.47 -4.67 -28.23
CA ALA A 339 36.99 -4.84 -26.87
C ALA A 339 36.48 -3.74 -25.92
N LEU A 340 36.57 -2.47 -26.33
CA LEU A 340 36.09 -1.33 -25.55
C LEU A 340 34.57 -1.36 -25.30
N LYS A 341 33.78 -1.87 -26.26
CA LYS A 341 32.33 -2.04 -26.06
C LYS A 341 31.99 -3.12 -25.03
N GLU A 342 32.74 -4.22 -24.99
CA GLU A 342 32.57 -5.24 -23.94
C GLU A 342 33.00 -4.71 -22.57
N GLU A 343 34.04 -3.87 -22.50
CA GLU A 343 34.43 -3.18 -21.27
C GLU A 343 33.36 -2.18 -20.79
N GLU A 344 32.81 -1.35 -21.69
CA GLU A 344 31.69 -0.45 -21.36
C GLU A 344 30.50 -1.25 -20.80
N LYS A 345 30.18 -2.40 -21.40
CA LYS A 345 29.12 -3.28 -20.95
C LYS A 345 29.42 -3.88 -19.57
N ALA A 346 30.63 -4.36 -19.34
CA ALA A 346 31.06 -4.90 -18.05
C ALA A 346 30.94 -3.85 -16.93
N LEU A 347 31.34 -2.59 -17.18
CA LEU A 347 31.17 -1.48 -16.23
C LEU A 347 29.69 -1.17 -15.96
N ARG A 348 28.83 -1.23 -16.97
CA ARG A 348 27.38 -1.06 -16.80
C ARG A 348 26.77 -2.18 -15.94
N ASP A 349 27.20 -3.42 -16.16
CA ASP A 349 26.76 -4.58 -15.38
C ASP A 349 27.27 -4.49 -13.93
N GLN A 350 28.51 -4.05 -13.72
CA GLN A 350 29.07 -3.77 -12.39
C GLN A 350 28.29 -2.66 -11.67
N LEU A 351 27.96 -1.56 -12.35
CA LEU A 351 27.16 -0.48 -11.77
C LEU A 351 25.76 -0.97 -11.36
N LYS A 352 25.16 -1.83 -12.17
CA LYS A 352 23.88 -2.47 -11.85
C LYS A 352 24.00 -3.35 -10.60
N ALA A 353 25.00 -4.22 -10.54
CA ALA A 353 25.23 -5.09 -9.38
C ALA A 353 25.48 -4.28 -8.09
N LYS A 354 26.28 -3.20 -8.15
CA LYS A 354 26.48 -2.29 -7.01
C LYS A 354 25.18 -1.61 -6.58
N ARG A 355 24.31 -1.22 -7.52
CA ARG A 355 23.00 -0.62 -7.21
C ARG A 355 22.06 -1.62 -6.54
N ASP A 356 22.02 -2.85 -7.03
CA ASP A 356 21.21 -3.92 -6.44
C ASP A 356 21.71 -4.27 -5.02
N ALA A 357 23.03 -4.30 -4.82
CA ALA A 357 23.64 -4.48 -3.50
C ALA A 357 23.29 -3.34 -2.53
N LEU A 358 23.37 -2.07 -2.96
CA LEU A 358 22.95 -0.92 -2.14
C LEU A 358 21.48 -1.04 -1.75
N LYS A 359 20.60 -1.39 -2.69
CA LYS A 359 19.18 -1.55 -2.42
C LYS A 359 18.95 -2.60 -1.33
N ASN A 360 19.56 -3.77 -1.46
CA ASN A 360 19.45 -4.84 -0.46
C ASN A 360 20.00 -4.42 0.90
N GLN A 361 21.11 -3.67 0.93
CA GLN A 361 21.67 -3.13 2.17
C GLN A 361 20.71 -2.14 2.85
N ILE A 362 20.14 -1.19 2.08
CA ILE A 362 19.18 -0.21 2.62
C ILE A 362 17.91 -0.90 3.10
N ASP A 363 17.38 -1.86 2.34
CA ASP A 363 16.18 -2.61 2.74
C ASP A 363 16.44 -3.36 4.05
N ARG A 364 17.59 -4.04 4.18
CA ARG A 364 17.98 -4.71 5.43
C ARG A 364 18.11 -3.74 6.62
N ILE A 365 18.71 -2.57 6.41
CA ILE A 365 18.84 -1.53 7.44
C ILE A 365 17.45 -1.10 7.95
N LYS A 366 16.50 -0.86 7.02
CA LYS A 366 15.12 -0.49 7.37
C LYS A 366 14.40 -1.59 8.14
N LEU A 367 14.52 -2.83 7.68
CA LEU A 367 13.90 -3.98 8.35
C LEU A 367 14.43 -4.17 9.77
N ILE A 368 15.73 -3.96 9.96
CA ILE A 368 16.34 -4.00 11.29
C ILE A 368 15.79 -2.90 12.19
N ALA A 369 15.57 -1.69 11.66
CA ALA A 369 14.99 -0.60 12.43
C ALA A 369 13.51 -0.86 12.80
N GLU A 370 12.76 -1.51 11.91
CA GLU A 370 11.33 -1.75 12.09
C GLU A 370 11.02 -2.99 12.96
N TYR A 371 11.72 -4.11 12.74
CA TYR A 371 11.44 -5.39 13.40
C TYR A 371 12.53 -5.82 14.40
N GLY A 372 13.65 -5.10 14.43
CA GLY A 372 14.80 -5.44 15.26
C GLY A 372 15.74 -6.48 14.62
N ILE A 373 17.02 -6.39 15.01
CA ILE A 373 18.09 -7.27 14.50
C ILE A 373 17.76 -8.74 14.73
N SER A 374 17.23 -9.10 15.90
CA SER A 374 16.95 -10.50 16.25
C SER A 374 15.92 -11.14 15.33
N VAL A 375 14.85 -10.41 14.96
CA VAL A 375 13.79 -10.93 14.10
C VAL A 375 14.30 -11.13 12.68
N VAL A 376 15.03 -10.13 12.16
CA VAL A 376 15.64 -10.20 10.83
C VAL A 376 16.64 -11.37 10.75
N MET A 377 17.50 -11.53 11.76
CA MET A 377 18.45 -12.65 11.81
C MET A 377 17.76 -14.00 11.86
N GLN A 378 16.70 -14.16 12.66
CA GLN A 378 15.95 -15.43 12.71
C GLN A 378 15.36 -15.80 11.35
N ILE A 379 14.83 -14.82 10.61
CA ILE A 379 14.29 -15.07 9.27
C ILE A 379 15.41 -15.42 8.29
N GLU A 380 16.54 -14.70 8.30
CA GLU A 380 17.72 -15.01 7.49
C GLU A 380 18.23 -16.44 7.75
N GLU A 381 18.32 -16.85 9.02
CA GLU A 381 18.71 -18.21 9.41
C GLU A 381 17.72 -19.27 8.89
N GLN A 382 16.41 -19.02 8.98
CA GLN A 382 15.41 -19.94 8.41
C GLN A 382 15.49 -20.02 6.89
N GLN A 383 15.72 -18.89 6.20
CA GLN A 383 15.90 -18.87 4.76
C GLN A 383 17.12 -19.71 4.35
N GLU A 384 18.25 -19.59 5.04
CA GLU A 384 19.46 -20.36 4.75
C GLU A 384 19.23 -21.87 4.97
N LEU A 385 18.67 -22.24 6.12
CA LEU A 385 18.36 -23.64 6.45
C LEU A 385 17.42 -24.31 5.43
N PHE A 386 16.39 -23.60 4.98
CA PHE A 386 15.45 -24.14 4.00
C PHE A 386 15.99 -24.05 2.57
N ALA A 387 16.84 -23.07 2.25
CA ALA A 387 17.51 -23.01 0.96
C ALA A 387 18.42 -24.22 0.75
N GLU A 388 19.21 -24.61 1.75
CA GLU A 388 20.04 -25.82 1.70
C GLU A 388 19.20 -27.08 1.45
N LYS A 389 18.09 -27.25 2.17
CA LYS A 389 17.17 -28.38 1.98
C LYS A 389 16.54 -28.40 0.60
N ILE A 390 16.08 -27.24 0.11
CA ILE A 390 15.43 -27.14 -1.20
C ILE A 390 16.44 -27.40 -2.32
N ILE A 391 17.66 -26.88 -2.22
CA ILE A 391 18.74 -27.16 -3.18
C ILE A 391 19.03 -28.67 -3.24
N ALA A 392 19.16 -29.34 -2.10
CA ALA A 392 19.37 -30.79 -2.06
C ALA A 392 18.23 -31.56 -2.76
N LEU A 393 16.97 -31.19 -2.50
CA LEU A 393 15.81 -31.80 -3.16
C LEU A 393 15.74 -31.48 -4.67
N GLU A 394 16.17 -30.29 -5.07
CA GLU A 394 16.25 -29.88 -6.48
C GLU A 394 17.35 -30.65 -7.22
N GLU A 395 18.50 -30.88 -6.59
CA GLU A 395 19.57 -31.74 -7.12
C GLU A 395 19.11 -33.20 -7.29
N GLU A 396 18.44 -33.77 -6.28
CA GLU A 396 17.85 -35.10 -6.37
C GLU A 396 16.82 -35.19 -7.51
N LYS A 397 15.99 -34.15 -7.66
CA LYS A 397 15.00 -34.06 -8.74
C LYS A 397 15.64 -33.99 -10.11
N GLU A 398 16.70 -33.22 -10.29
CA GLU A 398 17.42 -33.15 -11.57
C GLU A 398 18.14 -34.47 -11.89
N ALA A 399 18.65 -35.19 -10.89
CA ALA A 399 19.18 -36.54 -11.06
C ALA A 399 18.09 -37.52 -11.56
N VAL A 400 16.91 -37.53 -10.92
CA VAL A 400 15.76 -38.36 -11.35
C VAL A 400 15.32 -38.01 -12.77
N LYS A 401 15.32 -36.73 -13.15
CA LYS A 401 15.01 -36.31 -14.53
C LYS A 401 16.04 -36.79 -15.54
N ALA A 402 17.33 -36.79 -15.18
CA ALA A 402 18.39 -37.32 -16.02
C ALA A 402 18.20 -38.83 -16.25
N GLU A 403 17.95 -39.60 -15.18
CA GLU A 403 17.67 -41.04 -15.27
C GLU A 403 16.40 -41.34 -16.10
N LEU A 404 15.33 -40.56 -15.93
CA LEU A 404 14.13 -40.65 -16.76
C LEU A 404 14.42 -40.43 -18.24
N LYS A 405 15.33 -39.51 -18.57
CA LYS A 405 15.74 -39.24 -19.94
C LYS A 405 16.51 -40.43 -20.51
N GLU A 406 17.48 -40.96 -19.77
CA GLU A 406 18.27 -42.13 -20.17
C GLU A 406 17.39 -43.38 -20.41
N LEU A 407 16.46 -43.68 -19.49
CA LEU A 407 15.55 -44.82 -19.61
C LEU A 407 14.60 -44.71 -20.81
N ARG A 408 14.20 -43.49 -21.18
CA ARG A 408 13.36 -43.24 -22.38
C ARG A 408 14.15 -43.37 -23.68
N GLU A 409 15.45 -43.13 -23.65
CA GLU A 409 16.35 -43.28 -24.79
C GLU A 409 16.77 -44.74 -25.01
N ALA A 410 16.81 -45.56 -23.95
CA ALA A 410 17.07 -47.00 -24.03
C ALA A 410 15.93 -47.77 -24.73
N LYS A 411 16.27 -48.69 -25.66
CA LYS A 411 15.30 -49.56 -26.35
C LYS A 411 15.58 -51.04 -26.09
N PRO A 412 14.58 -51.84 -25.66
CA PRO A 412 13.20 -51.45 -25.37
C PRO A 412 13.07 -50.60 -24.09
N VAL A 413 12.10 -49.68 -24.05
CA VAL A 413 11.85 -48.83 -22.89
C VAL A 413 11.26 -49.69 -21.76
N ASP A 414 11.88 -49.61 -20.58
CA ASP A 414 11.33 -50.18 -19.36
C ASP A 414 10.24 -49.26 -18.80
N LYS A 415 8.98 -49.62 -19.06
CA LYS A 415 7.83 -48.83 -18.63
C LYS A 415 7.65 -48.82 -17.11
N GLU A 416 8.00 -49.90 -16.44
CA GLU A 416 7.84 -50.00 -14.98
C GLU A 416 8.84 -49.08 -14.27
N ALA A 417 10.09 -49.09 -14.71
CA ALA A 417 11.12 -48.18 -14.19
C ALA A 417 10.79 -46.69 -14.47
N VAL A 418 10.27 -46.37 -15.66
CA VAL A 418 9.82 -45.01 -15.98
C VAL A 418 8.66 -44.56 -15.09
N ASP A 419 7.67 -45.42 -14.85
CA ASP A 419 6.53 -45.10 -13.98
C ASP A 419 6.95 -44.91 -12.51
N GLU A 420 7.95 -45.65 -12.03
CA GLU A 420 8.51 -45.50 -10.69
C GLU A 420 9.23 -44.15 -10.53
N LEU A 421 10.14 -43.81 -11.45
CA LEU A 421 10.84 -42.53 -11.40
C LEU A 421 9.90 -41.33 -11.59
N MET A 422 8.83 -41.44 -12.38
CA MET A 422 7.82 -40.38 -12.47
C MET A 422 7.09 -40.15 -11.14
N LYS A 423 6.83 -41.22 -10.37
CA LYS A 423 6.26 -41.08 -9.02
C LYS A 423 7.26 -40.42 -8.07
N GLN A 424 8.54 -40.76 -8.16
CA GLN A 424 9.60 -40.12 -7.38
C GLN A 424 9.73 -38.63 -7.72
N GLU A 425 9.76 -38.24 -9.00
CA GLU A 425 9.79 -36.84 -9.42
C GLU A 425 8.59 -36.06 -8.87
N LYS A 426 7.39 -36.66 -8.90
CA LYS A 426 6.19 -36.04 -8.32
C LYS A 426 6.31 -35.89 -6.80
N SER A 427 6.79 -36.92 -6.10
CA SER A 427 7.03 -36.87 -4.66
C SER A 427 8.02 -35.77 -4.27
N LEU A 428 9.12 -35.63 -5.01
CA LEU A 428 10.11 -34.56 -4.78
C LEU A 428 9.50 -33.17 -5.02
N ASN A 429 8.68 -33.01 -6.06
CA ASN A 429 7.96 -31.75 -6.27
C ASN A 429 7.01 -31.41 -5.11
N ASP A 430 6.28 -32.42 -4.60
CA ASP A 430 5.38 -32.25 -3.46
C ASP A 430 6.17 -31.91 -2.18
N GLN A 431 7.32 -32.55 -1.94
CA GLN A 431 8.22 -32.23 -0.82
C GLN A 431 8.79 -30.81 -0.90
N ILE A 432 9.34 -30.41 -2.06
CA ILE A 432 9.84 -29.05 -2.30
C ILE A 432 8.74 -28.01 -2.01
N LYS A 433 7.50 -28.31 -2.43
CA LYS A 433 6.36 -27.45 -2.16
C LYS A 433 6.06 -27.34 -0.66
N VAL A 434 6.03 -28.47 0.06
CA VAL A 434 5.78 -28.51 1.51
C VAL A 434 6.86 -27.76 2.27
N GLU A 435 8.13 -27.92 1.93
CA GLU A 435 9.24 -27.18 2.56
C GLU A 435 9.09 -25.67 2.33
N LYS A 436 8.69 -25.24 1.12
CA LYS A 436 8.41 -23.82 0.80
C LYS A 436 7.24 -23.27 1.63
N GLU A 437 6.13 -23.99 1.72
CA GLU A 437 4.95 -23.60 2.53
C GLU A 437 5.29 -23.57 4.04
N THR A 438 6.16 -24.48 4.49
CA THR A 438 6.62 -24.53 5.89
C THR A 438 7.48 -23.32 6.23
N LEU A 439 8.42 -22.94 5.36
CA LEU A 439 9.23 -21.72 5.52
C LEU A 439 8.33 -20.49 5.60
N GLU A 440 7.36 -20.35 4.70
CA GLU A 440 6.41 -19.22 4.70
C GLU A 440 5.65 -19.14 6.03
N THR A 441 5.15 -20.27 6.53
CA THR A 441 4.44 -20.34 7.81
C THR A 441 5.32 -19.92 8.99
N ILE A 442 6.58 -20.39 9.03
CA ILE A 442 7.53 -20.03 10.09
C ILE A 442 7.81 -18.52 10.07
N ILE A 443 8.03 -17.94 8.88
CA ILE A 443 8.28 -16.51 8.73
C ILE A 443 7.06 -15.70 9.17
N ASP A 444 5.85 -16.11 8.75
CA ASP A 444 4.59 -15.48 9.14
C ASP A 444 4.40 -15.47 10.66
N ASP A 445 4.77 -16.56 11.34
CA ASP A 445 4.65 -16.65 12.79
C ASP A 445 5.71 -15.81 13.51
N ILE A 446 6.94 -15.76 13.00
CA ILE A 446 7.99 -14.88 13.53
C ILE A 446 7.55 -13.41 13.43
N LEU A 447 7.10 -12.97 12.25
CA LEU A 447 6.66 -11.59 12.00
C LEU A 447 5.44 -11.22 12.84
N TYR A 448 4.43 -12.10 12.84
CA TYR A 448 3.21 -11.83 13.59
C TYR A 448 3.48 -11.73 15.09
N THR A 449 4.35 -12.59 15.63
CA THR A 449 4.74 -12.55 17.04
C THR A 449 5.51 -11.27 17.36
N ALA A 450 6.45 -10.85 16.50
CA ALA A 450 7.23 -9.63 16.70
C ALA A 450 6.34 -8.38 16.80
N ILE A 451 5.28 -8.32 16.00
CA ILE A 451 4.41 -7.14 15.90
C ILE A 451 3.33 -7.10 17.00
N THR A 452 2.88 -8.26 17.47
CA THR A 452 1.80 -8.38 18.47
C THR A 452 2.30 -8.58 19.91
N ALA A 453 3.62 -8.65 20.11
CA ALA A 453 4.22 -8.80 21.44
C ALA A 453 4.31 -7.47 22.23
N GLU A 454 3.95 -6.35 21.62
CA GLU A 454 3.78 -5.04 22.28
C GLU A 454 2.36 -4.89 22.86
#